data_AF-A0A2K5ZDM3-F1
#
_entry.id   AF-A0A2K5ZDM3-F1
#
_cell.length_a   1.000
_cell.length_b   1.000
_cell.length_c   1.000
_cell.angle_alpha   90.00
_cell.angle_beta   90.00
_cell.angle_gamma   90.00
#
_symmetry.space_group_name_H-M   'P 1'
#
loop_
_entity.id
_entity.type
_entity.pdbx_description
1 polymer ?
#
loop_
_entity_poly.entity_id
_entity_poly.type
_entity_poly.pdbx_seq_one_letter_code
_entity_poly.pdbx_strand_id
1 'polypeptide(L)'
;MMEDLDDENCGLKAINVDLQSDPPLQVDISDALSEWDKVKFTVHTKSLLPNFKQNEFSVVQQHKQFIWCHDSFVINEDYAGYIISPAPPRPDFDASREKVQKLGEEGSMTKEEFTKMKQGLEAEYLGIFKKTVAIHEVFLYHVTAHPILRKYLNFHVFLEYNQDLSKLEDFFKNMVKSADGVIVSGVKDVDNFFEHERTFLLEYHN
;
A
#
# COMPACT_ATOMS: atom_id res chain seq x y z
N MET A 1 -15.65 -29.58 56.04
CA MET A 1 -14.97 -29.90 54.77
C MET A 1 -15.60 -28.99 53.74
N MET A 2 -14.79 -28.08 53.19
CA MET A 2 -15.14 -27.26 52.04
C MET A 2 -15.24 -28.18 50.82
N GLU A 3 -16.32 -28.05 50.05
CA GLU A 3 -16.42 -28.61 48.71
C GLU A 3 -16.25 -27.46 47.73
N ASP A 4 -15.34 -27.67 46.78
CA ASP A 4 -14.81 -26.72 45.83
C ASP A 4 -15.86 -26.27 44.81
N LEU A 5 -15.90 -24.96 44.56
CA LEU A 5 -16.61 -24.35 43.43
C LEU A 5 -15.65 -24.33 42.24
N ASP A 6 -15.76 -25.34 41.37
CA ASP A 6 -15.07 -25.33 40.08
C ASP A 6 -15.83 -24.43 39.09
N ASP A 7 -15.13 -23.35 38.74
CA ASP A 7 -15.44 -22.31 37.77
C ASP A 7 -15.35 -22.87 36.34
N GLU A 8 -16.44 -23.44 35.82
CA GLU A 8 -16.54 -23.83 34.42
C GLU A 8 -16.98 -22.63 33.57
N ASN A 9 -16.08 -21.65 33.45
CA ASN A 9 -16.11 -20.63 32.41
C ASN A 9 -15.93 -21.32 31.05
N CYS A 10 -17.04 -21.80 30.49
CA CYS A 10 -17.14 -22.31 29.14
C CYS A 10 -16.69 -21.21 28.17
N GLY A 11 -15.41 -21.27 27.80
CA GLY A 11 -14.77 -20.39 26.85
C GLY A 11 -15.44 -20.46 25.49
N LEU A 12 -16.46 -19.63 25.29
CA LEU A 12 -16.92 -19.21 23.98
C LEU A 12 -15.80 -18.37 23.36
N LYS A 13 -14.81 -19.04 22.77
CA LYS A 13 -13.97 -18.42 21.76
C LYS A 13 -14.92 -18.02 20.64
N ALA A 14 -15.21 -16.72 20.54
CA ALA A 14 -15.91 -16.14 19.41
C ALA A 14 -15.12 -16.50 18.14
N ILE A 15 -15.60 -17.52 17.44
CA ILE A 15 -15.13 -17.88 16.11
C ILE A 15 -15.78 -16.82 15.21
N ASN A 16 -15.05 -15.73 14.94
CA ASN A 16 -15.43 -14.81 13.86
C ASN A 16 -15.22 -15.56 12.54
N VAL A 17 -16.22 -16.34 12.15
CA VAL A 17 -16.31 -16.91 10.81
C VAL A 17 -16.90 -15.81 9.94
N ASP A 18 -16.04 -15.16 9.15
CA ASP A 18 -16.51 -14.29 8.08
C ASP A 18 -17.19 -15.19 7.02
N LEU A 19 -18.53 -15.12 6.94
CA LEU A 19 -19.35 -15.93 6.03
C LEU A 19 -19.46 -15.31 4.63
N GLN A 20 -18.55 -14.42 4.26
CA GLN A 20 -18.53 -13.83 2.92
C GLN A 20 -18.04 -14.87 1.92
N SER A 21 -18.88 -15.17 0.93
CA SER A 21 -18.43 -15.78 -0.33
C SER A 21 -17.16 -15.07 -0.79
N ASP A 22 -16.18 -15.82 -1.27
CA ASP A 22 -14.89 -15.25 -1.72
C ASP A 22 -15.15 -14.03 -2.62
N PRO A 23 -14.48 -12.89 -2.36
CA PRO A 23 -14.71 -11.68 -3.12
C PRO A 23 -14.37 -11.93 -4.60
N PRO A 24 -15.10 -11.29 -5.54
CA PRO A 24 -14.93 -11.54 -6.97
C PRO A 24 -13.53 -11.17 -7.49
N LEU A 25 -12.80 -10.34 -6.75
CA LEU A 25 -11.41 -9.97 -6.99
C LEU A 25 -10.71 -9.88 -5.63
N GLN A 26 -9.67 -10.69 -5.46
CA GLN A 26 -8.79 -10.70 -4.30
C GLN A 26 -7.38 -10.37 -4.78
N VAL A 27 -6.74 -9.42 -4.11
CA VAL A 27 -5.37 -8.98 -4.41
C VAL A 27 -4.60 -8.86 -3.11
N ASP A 28 -3.40 -9.44 -3.08
CA ASP A 28 -2.48 -9.43 -1.94
C ASP A 28 -1.03 -9.27 -2.42
N ILE A 29 -0.11 -8.94 -1.50
CA ILE A 29 1.33 -8.91 -1.81
C ILE A 29 1.94 -10.19 -1.28
N SER A 30 2.13 -11.17 -2.17
CA SER A 30 2.64 -12.50 -1.80
C SER A 30 4.13 -12.48 -1.43
N ASP A 31 4.88 -11.53 -1.99
CA ASP A 31 6.31 -11.33 -1.72
C ASP A 31 6.71 -9.88 -2.00
N ALA A 32 7.81 -9.44 -1.40
CA ALA A 32 8.42 -8.16 -1.74
C ALA A 32 9.94 -8.25 -1.61
N LEU A 33 10.63 -7.60 -2.55
CA LEU A 33 12.08 -7.52 -2.61
C LEU A 33 12.51 -6.06 -2.58
N SER A 34 13.47 -5.75 -1.71
CA SER A 34 14.12 -4.45 -1.71
C SER A 34 15.47 -4.53 -2.40
N GLU A 35 15.67 -3.68 -3.39
CA GLU A 35 16.93 -3.46 -4.09
C GLU A 35 17.58 -2.16 -3.58
N TRP A 36 18.74 -1.82 -4.15
CA TRP A 36 19.53 -0.66 -3.71
C TRP A 36 18.87 0.71 -3.91
N ASP A 37 17.84 0.83 -4.74
CA ASP A 37 17.14 2.11 -5.00
C ASP A 37 15.61 2.00 -5.03
N LYS A 38 15.08 0.77 -4.99
CA LYS A 38 13.66 0.49 -5.24
C LYS A 38 13.16 -0.72 -4.49
N VAL A 39 11.86 -0.73 -4.20
CA VAL A 39 11.14 -1.90 -3.71
C VAL A 39 10.27 -2.45 -4.83
N LYS A 40 10.33 -3.76 -4.99
CA LYS A 40 9.52 -4.56 -5.90
C LYS A 40 8.53 -5.36 -5.07
N PHE A 41 7.25 -5.23 -5.37
CA PHE A 41 6.14 -5.94 -4.75
C PHE A 41 5.62 -6.97 -5.74
N THR A 42 5.60 -8.24 -5.33
CA THR A 42 4.92 -9.29 -6.08
C THR A 42 3.45 -9.23 -5.72
N VAL A 43 2.67 -8.60 -6.60
CA VAL A 43 1.22 -8.45 -6.46
C VAL A 43 0.59 -9.72 -7.01
N HIS A 44 -0.04 -10.48 -6.13
CA HIS A 44 -0.75 -11.70 -6.45
C HIS A 44 -2.26 -11.39 -6.54
N THR A 45 -2.89 -11.88 -7.61
CA THR A 45 -4.28 -11.60 -7.92
C THR A 45 -5.03 -12.90 -8.17
N LYS A 46 -6.17 -13.06 -7.50
CA LYS A 46 -7.18 -14.08 -7.75
C LYS A 46 -8.48 -13.40 -8.17
N SER A 47 -9.03 -13.77 -9.31
CA SER A 47 -10.27 -13.18 -9.80
C SER A 47 -11.21 -14.18 -10.44
N LEU A 48 -12.49 -13.97 -10.19
CA LEU A 48 -13.60 -14.61 -10.89
C LEU A 48 -14.22 -13.68 -11.94
N LEU A 49 -13.64 -12.49 -12.15
CA LEU A 49 -14.12 -11.53 -13.14
C LEU A 49 -13.74 -12.01 -14.56
N PRO A 50 -14.64 -11.91 -15.55
CA PRO A 50 -14.40 -12.42 -16.90
C PRO A 50 -13.39 -11.58 -17.70
N ASN A 51 -12.94 -10.46 -17.15
CA ASN A 51 -12.11 -9.47 -17.83
C ASN A 51 -10.62 -9.77 -17.74
N PHE A 52 -10.21 -10.73 -16.90
CA PHE A 52 -8.83 -11.16 -16.76
C PHE A 52 -8.52 -12.34 -17.69
N LYS A 53 -7.27 -12.43 -18.15
CA LYS A 53 -6.80 -13.53 -18.99
C LYS A 53 -6.71 -14.85 -18.23
N GLN A 54 -6.43 -14.77 -16.94
CA GLN A 54 -6.25 -15.89 -16.03
C GLN A 54 -6.97 -15.59 -14.72
N ASN A 55 -7.46 -16.64 -14.06
CA ASN A 55 -8.16 -16.49 -12.77
C ASN A 55 -7.19 -16.30 -11.59
N GLU A 56 -5.90 -16.62 -11.76
CA GLU A 56 -4.86 -16.47 -10.75
C GLU A 56 -3.53 -16.18 -11.43
N PHE A 57 -2.84 -15.12 -11.00
CA PHE A 57 -1.56 -14.69 -11.56
C PHE A 57 -0.83 -13.75 -10.59
N SER A 58 0.47 -13.54 -10.83
CA SER A 58 1.29 -12.59 -10.09
C SER A 58 2.11 -11.70 -11.03
N VAL A 59 2.26 -10.43 -10.66
CA VAL A 59 3.10 -9.46 -11.37
C VAL A 59 3.99 -8.73 -10.39
N VAL A 60 5.14 -8.24 -10.87
CA VAL A 60 6.05 -7.44 -10.06
C VAL A 60 5.82 -5.97 -10.33
N GLN A 61 5.38 -5.23 -9.30
CA GLN A 61 5.16 -3.80 -9.34
C GLN A 61 6.15 -3.04 -8.46
N GLN A 62 6.56 -1.84 -8.87
CA GLN A 62 7.33 -0.94 -8.00
C GLN A 62 6.43 0.18 -7.50
N HIS A 63 6.91 0.93 -6.53
CA HIS A 63 6.17 2.04 -5.93
C HIS A 63 5.60 3.03 -6.97
N LYS A 64 6.35 3.36 -8.03
CA LYS A 64 5.88 4.26 -9.10
C LYS A 64 4.60 3.77 -9.78
N GLN A 65 4.41 2.46 -9.91
CA GLN A 65 3.20 1.88 -10.51
C GLN A 65 1.97 2.04 -9.62
N PHE A 66 2.13 2.00 -8.30
CA PHE A 66 1.05 2.29 -7.36
C PHE A 66 0.63 3.76 -7.46
N ILE A 67 1.60 4.68 -7.52
CA ILE A 67 1.32 6.11 -7.70
C ILE A 67 0.60 6.36 -9.03
N TRP A 68 1.07 5.78 -10.12
CA TRP A 68 0.39 5.88 -11.42
C TRP A 68 -1.06 5.40 -11.35
N CYS A 69 -1.30 4.24 -10.75
CA CYS A 69 -2.64 3.70 -10.62
C CYS A 69 -3.53 4.64 -9.80
N HIS A 70 -3.04 5.13 -8.66
CA HIS A 70 -3.74 6.10 -7.82
C HIS A 70 -4.09 7.38 -8.60
N ASP A 71 -3.11 8.01 -9.24
CA ASP A 71 -3.31 9.27 -9.96
C ASP A 71 -4.30 9.10 -11.12
N SER A 72 -4.31 7.92 -11.75
CA SER A 72 -5.27 7.59 -12.79
C SER A 72 -6.72 7.48 -12.30
N PHE A 73 -6.95 7.26 -10.99
CA PHE A 73 -8.27 7.39 -10.38
C PHE A 73 -8.61 8.85 -10.11
N VAL A 74 -7.67 9.61 -9.54
CA VAL A 74 -7.88 11.01 -9.13
C VAL A 74 -8.16 11.93 -10.32
N ILE A 75 -7.49 11.70 -11.45
CA ILE A 75 -7.62 12.52 -12.66
C ILE A 75 -8.92 12.20 -13.42
N ASN A 76 -9.53 11.03 -13.20
CA ASN A 76 -10.70 10.62 -13.96
C ASN A 76 -11.97 11.32 -13.43
N GLU A 77 -12.56 12.19 -14.25
CA GLU A 77 -13.79 12.94 -13.91
C GLU A 77 -14.97 12.03 -13.59
N ASP A 78 -15.05 10.83 -14.17
CA ASP A 78 -16.09 9.84 -13.88
C ASP A 78 -16.03 9.37 -12.41
N TYR A 79 -14.89 9.58 -11.75
CA TYR A 79 -14.67 9.25 -10.34
C TYR A 79 -14.78 10.46 -9.40
N ALA A 80 -15.18 11.63 -9.92
CA ALA A 80 -15.47 12.79 -9.10
C ALA A 80 -16.55 12.48 -8.05
N GLY A 81 -16.29 12.85 -6.80
CA GLY A 81 -17.19 12.61 -5.67
C GLY A 81 -17.08 11.23 -5.03
N TYR A 82 -16.30 10.30 -5.58
CA TYR A 82 -15.95 9.05 -4.89
C TYR A 82 -14.77 9.26 -3.94
N ILE A 83 -14.76 8.51 -2.84
CA ILE A 83 -13.65 8.51 -1.89
C ILE A 83 -12.56 7.59 -2.44
N ILE A 84 -11.49 8.20 -2.94
CA ILE A 84 -10.27 7.50 -3.37
C ILE A 84 -9.33 7.45 -2.16
N SER A 85 -8.87 6.25 -1.80
CA SER A 85 -7.90 6.08 -0.72
C SER A 85 -6.58 6.78 -1.05
N PRO A 86 -5.88 7.33 -0.05
CA PRO A 86 -4.61 8.00 -0.30
C PRO A 86 -3.60 7.04 -0.91
N ALA A 87 -2.74 7.58 -1.77
CA ALA A 87 -1.61 6.84 -2.32
C ALA A 87 -0.72 6.29 -1.19
N PRO A 88 -0.16 5.08 -1.34
CA PRO A 88 0.89 4.61 -0.45
C PRO A 88 2.04 5.63 -0.39
N PRO A 89 2.63 5.90 0.78
CA PRO A 89 3.80 6.75 0.88
C PRO A 89 5.02 6.05 0.26
N ARG A 90 5.99 6.85 -0.20
CA ARG A 90 7.24 6.32 -0.72
C ARG A 90 7.97 5.52 0.38
N PRO A 91 8.45 4.30 0.07
CA PRO A 91 9.32 3.59 0.98
C PRO A 91 10.61 4.40 1.23
N ASP A 92 10.89 4.74 2.49
CA ASP A 92 12.11 5.44 2.89
C ASP A 92 13.04 4.47 3.62
N PHE A 93 14.16 4.14 2.98
CA PHE A 93 15.21 3.29 3.54
C PHE A 93 16.54 4.03 3.66
N ASP A 94 16.58 5.34 3.41
CA ASP A 94 17.83 6.08 3.27
C ASP A 94 18.60 6.11 4.60
N ALA A 95 17.91 6.37 5.70
CA ALA A 95 18.49 6.33 7.04
C ALA A 95 19.05 4.94 7.40
N SER A 96 18.33 3.87 7.08
CA SER A 96 18.81 2.51 7.33
C SER A 96 20.03 2.16 6.47
N ARG A 97 20.06 2.60 5.21
CA ARG A 97 21.20 2.38 4.30
C ARG A 97 22.43 3.14 4.75
N GLU A 98 22.29 4.40 5.16
CA GLU A 98 23.40 5.21 5.68
C GLU A 98 24.02 4.55 6.92
N LYS A 99 23.19 4.04 7.84
CA LYS A 99 23.65 3.31 9.02
C LYS A 99 24.40 2.02 8.65
N VAL A 100 23.90 1.27 7.67
CA VAL A 100 24.57 0.04 7.18
C VAL A 100 25.92 0.36 6.54
N GLN A 101 26.02 1.46 5.78
CA GLN A 101 27.28 1.91 5.20
C GLN A 101 28.29 2.29 6.29
N LYS A 102 27.89 3.11 7.26
CA LYS A 102 28.75 3.51 8.40
C LYS A 102 29.26 2.32 9.19
N LEU A 103 28.39 1.32 9.42
CA LEU A 103 28.78 0.07 10.08
C LEU A 103 29.86 -0.68 9.29
N GLY A 104 29.88 -0.59 7.96
CA GLY A 104 30.91 -1.21 7.12
C GLY A 104 32.26 -0.46 7.12
N GLU A 105 32.24 0.84 7.41
CA GLU A 105 33.42 1.71 7.47
C GLU A 105 34.09 1.70 8.88
N GLU A 106 33.32 1.46 9.94
CA GLU A 106 33.81 1.39 11.32
C GLU A 106 34.55 0.06 11.63
N GLY A 107 35.85 0.01 11.30
CA GLY A 107 36.74 -1.12 11.62
C GLY A 107 37.22 -1.21 13.08
N SER A 108 36.73 -0.34 13.97
CA SER A 108 37.21 -0.20 15.36
C SER A 108 36.46 -1.09 16.38
N MET A 109 35.33 -1.67 16.00
CA MET A 109 34.43 -2.36 16.93
C MET A 109 34.76 -3.86 17.08
N THR A 110 34.42 -4.42 18.23
CA THR A 110 34.59 -5.87 18.47
C THR A 110 33.61 -6.68 17.60
N LYS A 111 33.93 -7.95 17.36
CA LYS A 111 33.05 -8.84 16.55
C LYS A 111 31.64 -8.97 17.14
N GLU A 112 31.52 -8.96 18.46
CA GLU A 112 30.24 -9.06 19.17
C GLU A 112 29.42 -7.79 19.02
N GLU A 113 30.04 -6.62 19.15
CA GLU A 113 29.39 -5.31 18.93
C GLU A 113 28.94 -5.15 17.48
N PHE A 114 29.78 -5.53 16.51
CA PHE A 114 29.43 -5.52 15.09
C PHE A 114 28.22 -6.39 14.80
N THR A 115 28.20 -7.62 15.34
CA THR A 115 27.08 -8.55 15.14
C THR A 115 25.78 -7.99 15.73
N LYS A 116 25.86 -7.43 16.94
CA LYS A 116 24.70 -6.84 17.62
C LYS A 116 24.16 -5.61 16.87
N MET A 117 25.05 -4.73 16.39
CA MET A 117 24.65 -3.55 15.63
C MET A 117 24.07 -3.94 14.27
N LYS A 118 24.69 -4.89 13.56
CA LYS A 118 24.16 -5.44 12.30
C LYS A 118 22.74 -5.99 12.47
N GLN A 119 22.51 -6.82 13.49
CA GLN A 119 21.19 -7.37 13.78
C GLN A 119 20.15 -6.28 14.09
N GLY A 120 20.55 -5.23 14.84
CA GLY A 120 19.69 -4.08 15.12
C GLY A 120 19.27 -3.34 13.84
N LEU A 121 20.20 -3.12 12.92
CA LEU A 121 19.92 -2.48 11.63
C LEU A 121 19.04 -3.36 10.73
N GLU A 122 19.30 -4.67 10.67
CA GLU A 122 18.47 -5.62 9.94
C GLU A 122 17.02 -5.64 10.48
N ALA A 123 16.85 -5.57 11.81
CA ALA A 123 15.54 -5.51 12.44
C ALA A 123 14.81 -4.17 12.16
N GLU A 124 15.50 -3.03 12.25
CA GLU A 124 14.95 -1.71 11.90
C GLU A 124 14.48 -1.69 10.44
N TYR A 125 15.34 -2.16 9.54
CA TYR A 125 15.05 -2.27 8.12
C TYR A 125 13.81 -3.14 7.86
N LEU A 126 13.75 -4.32 8.48
CA LEU A 126 12.61 -5.23 8.34
C LEU A 126 11.32 -4.61 8.88
N GLY A 127 11.39 -3.81 9.94
CA GLY A 127 10.24 -3.07 10.48
C GLY A 127 9.66 -2.08 9.47
N ILE A 128 10.52 -1.25 8.86
CA ILE A 128 10.13 -0.29 7.82
C ILE A 128 9.58 -1.05 6.59
N PHE A 129 10.22 -2.15 6.22
CA PHE A 129 9.83 -2.96 5.09
C PHE A 129 8.42 -3.55 5.26
N LYS A 130 8.15 -4.18 6.41
CA LYS A 130 6.82 -4.71 6.74
C LYS A 130 5.75 -3.62 6.77
N LYS A 131 6.05 -2.45 7.35
CA LYS A 131 5.14 -1.30 7.35
C LYS A 131 4.83 -0.85 5.92
N THR A 132 5.85 -0.79 5.07
CA THR A 132 5.70 -0.41 3.66
C THR A 132 4.79 -1.39 2.92
N VAL A 133 5.04 -2.70 3.04
CA VAL A 133 4.22 -3.74 2.41
C VAL A 133 2.77 -3.62 2.87
N ALA A 134 2.54 -3.54 4.18
CA ALA A 134 1.19 -3.42 4.74
C ALA A 134 0.42 -2.21 4.19
N ILE A 135 1.08 -1.04 4.04
CA ILE A 135 0.41 0.14 3.49
C ILE A 135 0.06 -0.06 2.00
N HIS A 136 0.94 -0.70 1.22
CA HIS A 136 0.66 -1.00 -0.19
C HIS A 136 -0.48 -2.03 -0.32
N GLU A 137 -0.54 -3.03 0.55
CA GLU A 137 -1.65 -3.99 0.60
C GLU A 137 -2.99 -3.32 0.94
N VAL A 138 -3.00 -2.42 1.93
CA VAL A 138 -4.21 -1.67 2.31
C VAL A 138 -4.76 -0.86 1.13
N PHE A 139 -3.88 -0.22 0.35
CA PHE A 139 -4.30 0.48 -0.87
C PHE A 139 -5.00 -0.48 -1.86
N LEU A 140 -4.39 -1.63 -2.15
CA LEU A 140 -4.98 -2.64 -3.05
C LEU A 140 -6.31 -3.15 -2.51
N TYR A 141 -6.36 -3.48 -1.22
CA TYR A 141 -7.57 -3.93 -0.55
C TYR A 141 -8.71 -2.92 -0.71
N HIS A 142 -8.48 -1.63 -0.45
CA HIS A 142 -9.50 -0.59 -0.62
C HIS A 142 -10.01 -0.49 -2.06
N VAL A 143 -9.11 -0.54 -3.05
CA VAL A 143 -9.50 -0.48 -4.46
C VAL A 143 -10.33 -1.71 -4.85
N THR A 144 -9.94 -2.91 -4.42
CA THR A 144 -10.67 -4.16 -4.71
C THR A 144 -12.03 -4.25 -3.99
N ALA A 145 -12.14 -3.72 -2.78
CA ALA A 145 -13.39 -3.66 -2.03
C ALA A 145 -14.39 -2.68 -2.68
N HIS A 146 -13.90 -1.61 -3.31
CA HIS A 146 -14.76 -0.60 -3.90
C HIS A 146 -15.52 -1.11 -5.15
N PRO A 147 -16.86 -1.04 -5.20
CA PRO A 147 -17.67 -1.68 -6.24
C PRO A 147 -17.44 -1.16 -7.66
N ILE A 148 -17.00 0.09 -7.78
CA ILE A 148 -16.72 0.79 -9.04
C ILE A 148 -15.23 0.73 -9.39
N LEU A 149 -14.33 1.25 -8.54
CA LEU A 149 -12.89 1.29 -8.79
C LEU A 149 -12.28 -0.08 -9.13
N ARG A 150 -12.75 -1.18 -8.51
CA ARG A 150 -12.26 -2.55 -8.80
C ARG A 150 -12.48 -3.01 -10.24
N LYS A 151 -13.37 -2.35 -10.99
CA LYS A 151 -13.68 -2.66 -12.39
C LYS A 151 -12.93 -1.75 -13.37
N TYR A 152 -12.12 -0.82 -12.87
CA TYR A 152 -11.44 0.16 -13.70
C TYR A 152 -10.35 -0.49 -14.56
N LEU A 153 -10.31 -0.10 -15.83
CA LEU A 153 -9.38 -0.67 -16.79
C LEU A 153 -7.91 -0.45 -16.40
N ASN A 154 -7.54 0.76 -15.95
CA ASN A 154 -6.14 1.01 -15.58
C ASN A 154 -5.73 0.21 -14.34
N PHE A 155 -6.67 -0.07 -13.43
CA PHE A 155 -6.41 -0.97 -12.31
C PHE A 155 -6.19 -2.41 -12.79
N HIS A 156 -6.97 -2.88 -13.76
CA HIS A 156 -6.74 -4.21 -14.36
C HIS A 156 -5.39 -4.29 -15.09
N VAL A 157 -5.00 -3.21 -15.78
CA VAL A 157 -3.66 -3.09 -16.39
C VAL A 157 -2.58 -3.13 -15.32
N PHE A 158 -2.74 -2.41 -14.20
CA PHE A 158 -1.82 -2.49 -13.06
C PHE A 158 -1.68 -3.92 -12.53
N LEU A 159 -2.76 -4.70 -12.47
CA LEU A 159 -2.70 -6.07 -11.97
C LEU A 159 -2.09 -7.05 -12.99
N GLU A 160 -2.36 -6.93 -14.29
CA GLU A 160 -1.88 -7.91 -15.28
C GLU A 160 -0.53 -7.58 -15.93
N TYR A 161 -0.11 -6.32 -15.93
CA TYR A 161 1.01 -5.88 -16.76
C TYR A 161 2.37 -6.13 -16.09
N ASN A 162 3.13 -7.07 -16.67
CA ASN A 162 4.43 -7.55 -16.16
C ASN A 162 5.66 -7.01 -16.94
N GLN A 163 5.53 -5.90 -17.66
CA GLN A 163 6.67 -5.27 -18.36
C GLN A 163 7.07 -3.96 -17.68
N ASP A 164 8.32 -3.53 -17.91
CA ASP A 164 8.83 -2.24 -17.46
C ASP A 164 7.93 -1.10 -17.99
N LEU A 165 7.37 -0.31 -17.07
CA LEU A 165 6.50 0.82 -17.40
C LEU A 165 7.23 1.98 -18.07
N SER A 166 8.54 1.89 -18.33
CA SER A 166 9.29 2.89 -19.11
C SER A 166 8.73 3.07 -20.52
N LYS A 167 8.14 2.03 -21.12
CA LYS A 167 7.38 2.15 -22.39
C LYS A 167 6.00 2.77 -22.20
N LEU A 168 5.44 2.66 -21.00
CA LEU A 168 4.17 3.26 -20.63
C LEU A 168 4.35 4.75 -20.29
N GLU A 169 5.55 5.23 -19.93
CA GLU A 169 5.89 6.67 -19.84
C GLU A 169 5.59 7.46 -21.12
N ASP A 170 5.80 6.87 -22.29
CA ASP A 170 5.45 7.52 -23.56
C ASP A 170 3.94 7.42 -23.87
N PHE A 171 3.24 6.41 -23.35
CA PHE A 171 1.76 6.42 -23.28
C PHE A 171 1.25 7.47 -22.26
N PHE A 172 1.95 7.67 -21.14
CA PHE A 172 1.58 8.59 -20.04
C PHE A 172 1.70 10.06 -20.46
N LYS A 173 2.71 10.42 -21.25
CA LYS A 173 2.84 11.78 -21.81
C LYS A 173 1.65 12.17 -22.70
N ASN A 174 0.96 11.21 -23.31
CA ASN A 174 -0.21 11.51 -24.14
C ASN A 174 -1.49 11.70 -23.30
N MET A 175 -1.56 11.12 -22.10
CA MET A 175 -2.67 11.34 -21.15
C MET A 175 -2.50 12.66 -20.38
N VAL A 176 -1.26 13.01 -20.00
CA VAL A 176 -0.92 14.30 -19.37
C VAL A 176 -1.11 15.49 -20.33
N LYS A 177 -1.11 15.26 -21.65
CA LYS A 177 -1.29 16.32 -22.66
C LYS A 177 -2.74 16.80 -22.86
N SER A 178 -3.72 16.25 -22.13
CA SER A 178 -5.11 16.73 -22.18
C SER A 178 -5.58 17.42 -20.90
N ALA A 179 -4.66 17.89 -20.06
CA ALA A 179 -4.97 18.65 -18.83
C ALA A 179 -4.04 19.86 -18.66
N ASP A 180 -3.94 20.71 -19.69
CA ASP A 180 -3.70 22.13 -19.42
C ASP A 180 -5.08 22.77 -19.25
N GLY A 181 -5.59 22.69 -18.02
CA GLY A 181 -7.00 22.90 -17.74
C GLY A 181 -7.27 23.10 -16.27
N VAL A 182 -6.76 24.23 -15.75
CA VAL A 182 -7.27 24.93 -14.55
C VAL A 182 -7.29 24.10 -13.26
N ILE A 183 -6.23 24.24 -12.48
CA ILE A 183 -6.31 24.08 -11.02
C ILE A 183 -7.26 25.19 -10.53
N VAL A 184 -8.52 24.84 -10.23
CA VAL A 184 -9.44 25.76 -9.54
C VAL A 184 -9.03 25.83 -8.08
N SER A 185 -7.96 26.57 -7.79
CA SER A 185 -7.48 26.86 -6.43
C SER A 185 -8.24 28.05 -5.79
N GLY A 186 -9.54 28.20 -6.09
CA GLY A 186 -10.30 29.43 -5.82
C GLY A 186 -11.69 29.24 -5.21
N VAL A 187 -12.14 28.02 -4.93
CA VAL A 187 -13.40 27.82 -4.21
C VAL A 187 -13.05 27.74 -2.73
N LYS A 188 -13.40 28.78 -1.97
CA LYS A 188 -13.47 28.74 -0.51
C LYS A 188 -14.31 27.53 -0.14
N ASP A 189 -13.78 26.59 0.67
CA ASP A 189 -14.57 25.45 1.15
C ASP A 189 -15.84 26.02 1.79
N VAL A 190 -16.98 25.85 1.11
CA VAL A 190 -18.23 26.54 1.47
C VAL A 190 -18.86 25.93 2.73
N ASP A 191 -18.26 24.85 3.25
CA ASP A 191 -18.79 24.04 4.33
C ASP A 191 -17.91 24.14 5.58
N ASN A 192 -18.44 24.84 6.58
CA ASN A 192 -17.83 25.01 7.90
C ASN A 192 -17.46 23.67 8.57
N PHE A 193 -18.14 22.57 8.21
CA PHE A 193 -17.82 21.25 8.76
C PHE A 193 -16.42 20.77 8.34
N PHE A 194 -16.11 20.84 7.04
CA PHE A 194 -14.81 20.38 6.53
C PHE A 194 -13.65 21.28 6.97
N GLU A 195 -13.88 22.59 7.08
CA GLU A 195 -12.86 23.51 7.63
C GLU A 195 -12.55 23.21 9.10
N HIS A 196 -13.59 22.94 9.91
CA HIS A 196 -13.42 22.57 11.31
C HIS A 196 -12.67 21.25 11.47
N GLU A 197 -13.09 20.22 10.74
CA GLU A 197 -12.46 18.89 10.78
C GLU A 197 -11.00 18.97 10.31
N ARG A 198 -10.72 19.73 9.25
CA ARG A 198 -9.34 19.98 8.78
C ARG A 198 -8.48 20.63 9.85
N THR A 199 -9.01 21.64 10.54
CA THR A 199 -8.28 22.34 11.60
C THR A 199 -7.99 21.40 12.76
N PHE A 200 -8.99 20.62 13.19
CA PHE A 200 -8.83 19.60 14.23
C PHE A 200 -7.74 18.58 13.87
N LEU A 201 -7.76 18.03 12.65
CA LEU A 201 -6.75 17.07 12.20
C LEU A 201 -5.34 17.69 12.16
N LEU A 202 -5.21 18.94 11.72
CA LEU A 202 -3.93 19.65 11.71
C LEU A 202 -3.40 19.89 13.12
N GLU A 203 -4.26 20.26 14.07
CA GLU A 203 -3.89 20.43 15.48
C GLU A 203 -3.50 19.12 16.14
N TYR A 204 -4.21 18.02 15.84
CA TYR A 204 -3.92 16.70 16.40
C TYR A 204 -2.58 16.12 15.93
N HIS A 205 -2.16 16.42 14.70
CA HIS A 205 -0.92 15.92 14.12
C HIS A 205 0.33 16.75 14.44
N ASN A 206 0.19 17.91 15.09
CA ASN A 206 1.28 18.73 15.63
C ASN A 206 1.67 18.29 17.05
#